data_AF-A0A138AEJ7-F1
#
_entry.id   AF-A0A138AEJ7-F1
#
_cell.length_a   1.000
_cell.length_b   1.000
_cell.length_c   1.000
_cell.angle_alpha   90.00
_cell.angle_beta   90.00
_cell.angle_gamma   90.00
#
_symmetry.space_group_name_H-M   'P 1'
#
loop_
_entity.id
_entity.type
_entity.pdbx_description
1 polymer ?
#
loop_
_entity_poly.entity_id
_entity_poly.type
_entity_poly.pdbx_seq_one_letter_code
_entity_poly.pdbx_strand_id
1 'polypeptide(L)'
;MTELDDDLETRAALYRVMQQAAALHRLLCSLPPDAAKRVTGGEKDAISLLASRCLWTSTADLNQRGEHAYAQRVIERAAELAAEQEAP
;
A
#
# COMPACT_ATOMS: atom_id res chain seq x y z
N MET A 1 -4.18 -21.30 10.79
CA MET A 1 -3.36 -20.33 10.02
C MET A 1 -1.96 -20.88 9.97
N THR A 2 -1.44 -21.09 8.76
CA THR A 2 -0.03 -21.41 8.57
C THR A 2 0.78 -20.11 8.54
N GLU A 3 2.09 -20.14 8.81
CA GLU A 3 2.94 -18.93 8.71
C GLU A 3 2.87 -18.26 7.32
N LEU A 4 2.59 -19.03 6.28
CA LEU A 4 2.38 -18.54 4.92
C LEU A 4 1.06 -17.79 4.73
N ASP A 5 0.02 -18.18 5.47
CA ASP A 5 -1.26 -17.46 5.48
C ASP A 5 -1.10 -16.13 6.22
N ASP A 6 -0.38 -16.12 7.34
CA ASP A 6 -0.11 -14.90 8.11
C ASP A 6 0.75 -13.88 7.33
N ASP A 7 1.76 -14.36 6.59
CA ASP A 7 2.56 -13.52 5.69
C ASP A 7 1.71 -12.96 4.54
N LEU A 8 0.84 -13.79 3.94
CA LEU A 8 -0.06 -13.35 2.86
C LEU A 8 -0.99 -12.23 3.32
N GLU A 9 -1.65 -12.40 4.47
CA GLU A 9 -2.55 -11.39 5.05
C GLU A 9 -1.80 -10.09 5.36
N THR A 10 -0.61 -10.21 5.98
CA THR A 10 0.21 -9.05 6.33
C THR A 10 0.66 -8.28 5.08
N ARG A 11 1.16 -8.99 4.07
CA ARG A 11 1.58 -8.39 2.80
C ARG A 11 0.42 -7.77 2.04
N ALA A 12 -0.75 -8.41 2.05
CA ALA A 12 -1.96 -7.89 1.42
C ALA A 12 -2.41 -6.59 2.09
N ALA A 13 -2.43 -6.54 3.43
CA ALA A 13 -2.72 -5.31 4.17
C ALA A 13 -1.72 -4.18 3.85
N LEU A 14 -0.42 -4.49 3.78
CA LEU A 14 0.62 -3.53 3.41
C LEU A 14 0.48 -3.03 1.97
N TYR A 15 0.10 -3.90 1.04
CA TYR A 15 -0.19 -3.52 -0.34
C TYR A 15 -1.35 -2.51 -0.42
N ARG A 16 -2.40 -2.71 0.40
CA ARG A 16 -3.50 -1.73 0.50
C ARG A 16 -3.04 -0.39 1.06
N VAL A 17 -2.22 -0.39 2.11
CA VAL A 17 -1.64 0.85 2.66
C VAL A 17 -0.85 1.59 1.59
N MET A 18 -0.03 0.88 0.79
CA MET A 18 0.69 1.46 -0.33
C MET A 18 -0.25 2.12 -1.34
N GLN A 19 -1.33 1.42 -1.76
CA GLN A 19 -2.30 1.98 -2.71
C GLN A 19 -2.94 3.28 -2.19
N GLN A 20 -3.37 3.28 -0.93
CA GLN A 20 -4.01 4.44 -0.30
C GLN A 20 -3.03 5.58 -0.09
N ALA A 21 -1.79 5.30 0.33
CA ALA A 21 -0.75 6.31 0.46
C ALA A 21 -0.38 6.94 -0.91
N ALA A 22 -0.32 6.13 -1.96
CA ALA A 22 -0.09 6.62 -3.32
C ALA A 22 -1.27 7.48 -3.82
N ALA A 23 -2.52 7.09 -3.53
CA ALA A 23 -3.70 7.89 -3.84
C ALA A 23 -3.70 9.22 -3.09
N LEU A 24 -3.43 9.20 -1.79
CA LEU A 24 -3.30 10.41 -0.96
C LEU A 24 -2.19 11.33 -1.48
N HIS A 25 -1.02 10.80 -1.82
CA HIS A 25 0.06 11.60 -2.39
C HIS A 25 -0.39 12.32 -3.67
N ARG A 26 -1.09 11.62 -4.58
CA ARG A 26 -1.65 12.25 -5.81
C ARG A 26 -2.65 13.35 -5.49
N LEU A 27 -3.54 13.15 -4.52
CA LEU A 27 -4.48 14.17 -4.06
C LEU A 27 -3.75 15.38 -3.45
N LEU A 28 -2.72 15.15 -2.65
CA LEU A 28 -1.91 16.24 -2.08
C LEU A 28 -1.13 17.01 -3.16
N CYS A 29 -0.70 16.34 -4.24
CA CYS A 29 -0.07 16.99 -5.39
C CYS A 29 -1.04 17.89 -6.18
N SER A 30 -2.34 17.64 -6.15
CA SER A 30 -3.33 18.46 -6.88
C SER A 30 -3.80 19.68 -6.09
N LEU A 31 -3.47 19.76 -4.79
CA LEU A 31 -3.81 20.91 -3.94
C LEU A 31 -2.82 22.08 -4.12
N PRO A 32 -3.27 23.32 -3.85
CA PRO A 32 -2.34 24.44 -3.66
C PRO A 32 -1.30 24.12 -2.57
N PRO A 33 -0.04 24.56 -2.70
CA PRO A 33 1.05 24.19 -1.78
C PRO A 33 0.73 24.44 -0.30
N ASP A 34 0.10 25.58 0.02
CA ASP A 34 -0.28 25.91 1.40
C ASP A 34 -1.37 24.99 1.95
N ALA A 35 -2.31 24.55 1.11
CA ALA A 35 -3.35 23.60 1.50
C ALA A 35 -2.76 22.21 1.74
N ALA A 36 -1.88 21.74 0.85
CA ALA A 36 -1.15 20.49 1.05
C ALA A 36 -0.32 20.53 2.35
N LYS A 37 0.38 21.64 2.62
CA LYS A 37 1.18 21.85 3.84
C LYS A 37 0.33 21.83 5.11
N ARG A 38 -0.89 22.36 5.07
CA ARG A 38 -1.83 22.30 6.22
C ARG A 38 -2.24 20.86 6.56
N VAL A 39 -2.37 19.99 5.56
CA VAL A 39 -2.72 18.59 5.77
C VAL A 39 -1.52 17.79 6.26
N THR A 40 -0.35 18.01 5.67
CA THR A 40 0.85 17.19 5.95
C THR A 40 1.73 17.71 7.08
N GLY A 41 1.46 18.92 7.61
CA GLY A 41 2.41 19.61 8.47
C GLY A 41 3.71 20.02 7.75
N GLY A 42 3.76 19.89 6.42
CA GLY A 42 4.98 20.03 5.62
C GLY A 42 5.69 18.72 5.32
N GLU A 43 5.29 17.59 5.91
CA GLU A 43 5.97 16.30 5.77
C GLU A 43 5.42 15.44 4.63
N LYS A 44 5.22 16.03 3.45
CA LYS A 44 4.70 15.29 2.29
C LYS A 44 5.60 14.10 1.90
N ASP A 45 6.91 14.25 2.05
CA ASP A 45 7.88 13.21 1.69
C ASP A 45 7.78 11.96 2.59
N ALA A 46 7.28 12.12 3.82
CA ALA A 46 7.04 10.99 4.71
C ALA A 46 5.97 10.03 4.14
N ILE A 47 4.95 10.56 3.46
CA ILE A 47 3.92 9.76 2.79
C ILE A 47 4.52 8.96 1.63
N SER A 48 5.38 9.59 0.83
CA SER A 48 6.10 8.92 -0.26
C SER A 48 7.01 7.81 0.25
N LEU A 49 7.73 8.06 1.35
CA LEU A 49 8.60 7.08 1.99
C LEU A 49 7.80 5.90 2.55
N LEU A 50 6.65 6.16 3.19
CA LEU A 50 5.76 5.13 3.70
C LEU A 50 5.22 4.26 2.56
N ALA A 51 4.72 4.88 1.48
CA ALA A 51 4.23 4.15 0.31
C ALA A 51 5.33 3.25 -0.29
N SER A 52 6.55 3.76 -0.42
CA SER A 52 7.70 3.01 -0.92
C SER A 52 8.04 1.81 -0.04
N ARG A 53 8.07 1.98 1.29
CA ARG A 53 8.33 0.88 2.24
C ARG A 53 7.26 -0.20 2.16
N CYS A 54 5.99 0.20 2.13
CA CYS A 54 4.87 -0.73 2.00
C CYS A 54 4.86 -1.44 0.64
N LEU A 55 5.28 -0.79 -0.45
CA LEU A 55 5.45 -1.43 -1.75
C LEU A 55 6.53 -2.52 -1.69
N TRP A 56 7.67 -2.19 -1.08
CA TRP A 56 8.79 -3.11 -0.94
C TRP A 56 8.41 -4.35 -0.16
N THR A 57 7.82 -4.17 1.02
CA THR A 57 7.49 -5.28 1.92
C THR A 57 6.25 -6.06 1.53
N SER A 58 5.44 -5.57 0.59
CA SER A 58 4.28 -6.31 0.09
C SER A 58 4.63 -7.18 -1.12
N THR A 59 5.18 -6.59 -2.18
CA THR A 59 5.27 -7.25 -3.50
C THR A 59 6.57 -7.02 -4.26
N ALA A 60 7.27 -5.90 -4.07
CA ALA A 60 8.44 -5.61 -4.90
C ALA A 60 9.63 -6.53 -4.57
N ASP A 61 9.82 -6.91 -3.30
CA ASP A 61 10.83 -7.89 -2.90
C ASP A 61 10.55 -9.28 -3.50
N LEU A 62 9.28 -9.71 -3.54
CA LEU A 62 8.85 -10.96 -4.18
C LEU A 62 9.13 -10.96 -5.67
N ASN A 63 8.78 -9.86 -6.36
CA ASN A 63 9.03 -9.72 -7.78
C ASN A 63 10.53 -9.72 -8.11
N GLN A 64 11.37 -9.10 -7.28
CA GLN A 64 12.82 -9.15 -7.45
C GLN A 64 13.37 -10.58 -7.27
N ARG A 65 12.78 -11.38 -6.39
CA ARG A 65 13.15 -12.79 -6.17
C ARG A 65 12.58 -13.76 -7.21
N GLY A 66 11.75 -13.29 -8.14
CA GLY A 66 11.07 -14.12 -9.14
C GLY A 66 9.83 -14.83 -8.62
N GLU A 67 9.35 -14.51 -7.42
CA GLU A 67 8.19 -15.12 -6.76
C GLU A 67 6.86 -14.49 -7.25
N HIS A 68 6.73 -14.33 -8.56
CA HIS A 68 5.63 -13.59 -9.19
C HIS A 68 4.25 -14.15 -8.87
N ALA A 69 4.12 -15.49 -8.79
CA ALA A 69 2.85 -16.13 -8.44
C ALA A 69 2.40 -15.77 -7.02
N TYR A 70 3.33 -15.66 -6.07
CA TYR A 70 2.99 -15.27 -4.70
C TYR A 70 2.69 -13.77 -4.61
N ALA A 71 3.46 -12.93 -5.32
CA ALA A 71 3.14 -11.50 -5.45
C ALA A 71 1.73 -11.28 -6.02
N GLN A 72 1.32 -12.08 -7.01
CA GLN A 72 -0.02 -12.03 -7.58
C GLN A 72 -1.10 -12.39 -6.54
N ARG A 73 -0.88 -13.45 -5.73
CA ARG A 73 -1.78 -13.81 -4.63
C ARG A 73 -1.92 -12.69 -3.59
N VAL A 74 -0.85 -11.98 -3.27
CA VAL A 74 -0.88 -10.81 -2.37
C VAL A 74 -1.80 -9.72 -2.93
N ILE A 75 -1.72 -9.45 -4.23
CA ILE A 75 -2.54 -8.44 -4.91
C ILE A 75 -4.03 -8.86 -4.92
N GLU A 76 -4.31 -10.12 -5.24
CA GLU A 76 -5.67 -10.67 -5.24
C GLU A 76 -6.28 -10.61 -3.85
N ARG A 77 -5.56 -11.04 -2.82
CA ARG A 77 -6.03 -10.99 -1.44
C ARG A 77 -6.26 -9.56 -0.96
N ALA A 78 -5.39 -8.63 -1.35
CA ALA A 78 -5.58 -7.21 -1.06
C ALA A 78 -6.87 -6.64 -1.69
N ALA A 79 -7.24 -7.12 -2.88
CA ALA A 79 -8.50 -6.74 -3.53
C ALA A 79 -9.72 -7.34 -2.80
N GLU A 80 -9.66 -8.60 -2.38
CA GLU A 80 -10.71 -9.23 -1.56
C GLU A 80 -10.94 -8.47 -0.25
N LEU A 81 -9.86 -8.15 0.48
CA LEU A 81 -9.90 -7.37 1.71
C LEU A 81 -10.52 -5.97 1.52
N ALA A 82 -10.37 -5.38 0.33
CA ALA A 82 -11.01 -4.11 0.01
C ALA A 82 -12.52 -4.29 -0.20
N ALA A 83 -12.92 -5.32 -0.96
CA ALA A 83 -14.33 -5.64 -1.17
C ALA A 83 -15.05 -6.03 0.14
N GLU A 84 -14.39 -6.75 1.05
CA GLU A 84 -14.93 -7.10 2.36
C GLU A 84 -15.25 -5.87 3.22
N GLN A 85 -14.49 -4.78 3.10
CA GLN A 85 -14.74 -3.54 3.86
C GLN A 85 -15.84 -2.65 3.25
N GLU A 86 -16.15 -2.86 1.97
CA GLU A 86 -17.22 -2.14 1.26
C GLU A 86 -18.56 -2.89 1.32
N ALA A 87 -18.57 -4.14 1.81
CA ALA A 87 -19.78 -4.91 2.03
C ALA A 87 -20.60 -4.32 3.20
N PRO A 88 -21.93 -4.18 3.04
CA PRO A 88 -22.82 -3.53 4.02
C PRO A 88 -23.01 -4.32 5.32
#